data_AF-A0A9P0B3N6-F1
#
_entry.id   AF-A0A9P0B3N6-F1
#
_cell.length_a   1.000
_cell.length_b   1.000
_cell.length_c   1.000
_cell.angle_alpha   90.00
_cell.angle_beta   90.00
_cell.angle_gamma   90.00
#
_symmetry.space_group_name_H-M   'P 1'
#
loop_
_entity.id
_entity.type
_entity.pdbx_description
1 polymer ?
#
loop_
_entity_poly.entity_id
_entity_poly.type
_entity_poly.pdbx_seq_one_letter_code
_entity_poly.pdbx_strand_id
1 'polypeptide(L)'
;MYGKANGNSREAQRLYQEAFPGTPPCEWTFTSLHQILCKTGTFSVNKGDCGRNQWKSVLEVGAANSGTSTRRIATQDDVPNNT
;
A
#
# COMPACT_ATOMS: atom_id res chain seq x y z
N MET A 1 -2.79 7.42 -15.41
CA MET A 1 -2.17 7.63 -16.74
C MET A 1 -2.63 6.62 -17.78
N TYR A 2 -2.80 5.35 -17.43
CA TYR A 2 -3.18 4.30 -18.38
C TYR A 2 -4.45 4.59 -19.21
N GLY A 3 -5.52 5.10 -18.59
CA GLY A 3 -6.74 5.50 -19.31
C GLY A 3 -6.56 6.74 -20.21
N LYS A 4 -5.68 7.69 -19.83
CA LYS A 4 -5.32 8.83 -20.69
C LYS A 4 -4.49 8.41 -21.90
N ALA A 5 -3.75 7.30 -21.76
CA ALA A 5 -2.90 6.71 -22.80
C ALA A 5 -3.66 5.70 -23.67
N ASN A 6 -5.00 5.68 -23.66
CA ASN A 6 -5.83 4.77 -24.43
C ASN A 6 -5.43 3.28 -24.35
N GLY A 7 -4.97 2.83 -23.18
CA GLY A 7 -4.55 1.44 -22.98
C GLY A 7 -3.12 1.10 -23.42
N ASN A 8 -2.34 2.08 -23.88
CA ASN A 8 -0.94 1.91 -24.27
C ASN A 8 0.00 2.09 -23.07
N SER A 9 0.74 1.03 -22.73
CA SER A 9 1.65 1.00 -21.58
C SER A 9 2.83 1.97 -21.71
N ARG A 10 3.40 2.08 -22.90
CA ARG A 10 4.56 2.93 -23.17
C ARG A 10 4.21 4.42 -23.12
N GLU A 11 3.05 4.75 -23.67
CA GLU A 11 2.52 6.11 -23.61
C GLU A 11 2.08 6.48 -22.19
N ALA A 12 1.51 5.54 -21.44
CA ALA A 12 1.19 5.74 -20.02
C ALA A 12 2.43 6.03 -19.17
N GLN A 13 3.54 5.35 -19.45
CA GLN A 13 4.83 5.61 -18.79
C GLN A 13 5.36 7.00 -19.12
N ARG A 14 5.33 7.39 -20.40
CA ARG A 14 5.78 8.71 -20.85
C ARG A 14 4.97 9.83 -20.18
N LEU A 15 3.65 9.71 -20.19
CA LEU A 15 2.75 10.66 -19.52
C LEU A 15 3.00 10.70 -18.00
N TYR A 16 3.32 9.56 -17.39
CA TYR A 16 3.66 9.51 -15.96
C TYR A 16 4.94 10.28 -15.66
N GLN A 17 5.99 10.10 -16.46
CA GLN A 17 7.26 10.84 -16.32
C GLN A 17 7.06 12.35 -16.52
N GLU A 18 6.20 12.74 -17.45
CA GLU A 18 5.91 14.15 -17.74
C GLU A 18 5.13 14.83 -16.60
N ALA A 19 4.20 14.12 -15.97
CA ALA A 19 3.36 14.68 -14.90
C ALA A 19 3.98 14.60 -13.50
N PHE A 20 4.90 13.66 -13.26
CA PHE A 20 5.50 13.43 -11.95
C PHE A 20 7.02 13.50 -12.06
N PRO A 21 7.64 14.64 -11.69
CA PRO A 21 9.09 14.75 -11.63
C PRO A 21 9.59 13.90 -10.44
N GLY A 22 10.01 12.68 -10.73
CA GLY A 22 10.47 11.69 -9.75
C GLY A 22 10.86 10.38 -10.44
N THR A 23 11.35 9.40 -9.66
CA THR A 23 11.74 8.10 -10.21
C THR A 23 10.51 7.39 -10.76
N PRO A 24 10.42 7.12 -12.08
CA PRO A 24 9.24 6.50 -12.65
C PRO A 24 9.15 5.05 -12.22
N PRO A 25 7.93 4.49 -12.12
CA PRO A 25 7.76 3.04 -12.01
C PRO A 25 8.47 2.34 -13.16
N CYS A 26 9.07 1.18 -12.89
CA CYS A 26 9.65 0.34 -13.94
C CYS A 26 8.61 0.06 -15.04
N GLU A 27 9.07 -0.11 -16.28
CA GLU A 27 8.23 -0.43 -17.44
C GLU A 27 7.28 -1.62 -17.17
N TRP A 28 7.76 -2.57 -16.38
CA TRP A 28 7.07 -3.80 -16.01
C TRP A 28 5.81 -3.54 -15.21
N THR A 29 5.78 -2.43 -14.45
CA THR A 29 4.60 -2.00 -13.69
C THR A 29 3.44 -1.66 -14.64
N PHE A 30 3.72 -0.93 -15.71
CA PHE A 30 2.69 -0.56 -16.70
C PHE A 30 2.24 -1.78 -17.51
N THR A 31 3.15 -2.68 -17.84
CA THR A 31 2.81 -3.96 -18.50
C THR A 31 1.95 -4.86 -17.61
N SER A 32 2.28 -4.96 -16.33
CA SER A 32 1.49 -5.75 -15.36
C SER A 32 0.09 -5.17 -15.19
N LEU A 33 -0.02 -3.85 -15.09
CA LEU A 33 -1.31 -3.15 -15.05
C LEU A 33 -2.14 -3.41 -16.31
N HIS A 34 -1.52 -3.42 -17.49
CA HIS A 34 -2.20 -3.77 -18.73
C HIS A 34 -2.76 -5.19 -18.71
N GLN A 35 -1.93 -6.16 -18.31
CA GLN A 35 -2.32 -7.56 -18.27
C GLN A 35 -3.45 -7.81 -17.28
N ILE A 36 -3.43 -7.15 -16.11
CA ILE A 36 -4.53 -7.22 -15.14
C ILE A 36 -5.79 -6.63 -15.76
N LEU A 37 -5.73 -5.44 -16.36
CA LEU A 37 -6.88 -4.83 -17.03
C LEU A 37 -7.47 -5.71 -18.13
N CYS A 38 -6.64 -6.33 -18.97
CA CYS A 38 -7.12 -7.24 -20.00
C CYS A 38 -7.79 -8.49 -19.42
N LYS A 39 -7.34 -8.97 -18.25
CA LYS A 39 -7.86 -10.19 -17.60
C LYS A 39 -9.12 -9.96 -16.77
N THR A 40 -9.13 -8.93 -15.93
CA THR A 40 -10.19 -8.68 -14.94
C THR A 40 -11.03 -7.45 -15.23
N GLY A 41 -10.64 -6.61 -16.20
CA GLY A 41 -11.31 -5.34 -16.52
C GLY A 41 -11.22 -4.29 -15.42
N THR A 42 -10.61 -4.60 -14.28
CA THR A 42 -10.60 -3.78 -13.07
C THR A 42 -9.29 -3.90 -12.32
N PHE A 43 -8.88 -2.81 -11.67
CA PHE A 43 -7.77 -2.81 -10.72
C PHE A 43 -8.29 -3.26 -9.36
N SER A 44 -8.27 -4.57 -9.08
CA SER A 44 -8.55 -5.04 -7.72
C SER A 44 -7.30 -4.88 -6.87
N VAL A 45 -7.40 -4.08 -5.81
CA VAL A 45 -6.37 -4.08 -4.76
C VAL A 45 -6.47 -5.41 -4.03
N ASN A 46 -5.45 -6.25 -4.15
CA ASN A 46 -5.38 -7.49 -3.40
C ASN A 46 -5.07 -7.15 -1.94
N LYS A 47 -6.11 -7.02 -1.11
CA LYS A 47 -6.02 -6.64 0.32
C LYS A 47 -5.29 -7.68 1.19
N GLY A 48 -4.90 -8.83 0.63
CA GLY A 48 -4.18 -9.89 1.35
C GLY A 48 -2.77 -9.48 1.80
N ASP A 49 -2.06 -8.67 1.01
CA ASP A 49 -0.68 -8.24 1.30
C ASP A 49 -0.60 -6.86 1.97
N CYS A 50 -1.75 -6.21 2.16
CA CYS A 50 -1.83 -5.04 3.03
C CYS A 50 -1.76 -5.56 4.47
N GLY A 51 -0.55 -5.54 5.06
CA GLY A 51 -0.28 -6.04 6.41
C GLY A 51 -1.45 -5.75 7.36
N ARG A 52 -1.92 -6.80 8.05
CA ARG A 52 -3.04 -6.79 8.99
C ARG A 52 -3.03 -5.47 9.76
N ASN A 53 -4.08 -4.65 9.65
CA ASN A 53 -4.15 -3.34 10.33
C ASN A 53 -4.12 -3.54 11.85
N GLN A 54 -2.93 -3.69 12.44
CA GLN A 54 -2.75 -3.99 13.87
C GLN A 54 -3.11 -2.80 14.77
N TRP A 55 -3.32 -1.62 14.20
CA TRP A 55 -3.58 -0.38 14.95
C TRP A 55 -4.90 -0.39 15.72
N LYS A 56 -5.89 -1.19 15.30
CA LYS A 56 -7.18 -1.27 16.01
C LYS A 56 -7.02 -1.89 17.41
N SER A 57 -6.14 -2.87 17.56
CA SER A 57 -5.89 -3.52 18.85
C SER A 57 -5.26 -2.55 19.87
N VAL A 58 -4.34 -1.70 19.43
CA VAL A 58 -3.63 -0.76 20.31
C VAL A 58 -4.55 0.35 20.83
N LEU A 59 -5.47 0.84 20.00
CA LEU A 59 -6.45 1.85 20.40
C LEU A 59 -7.48 1.29 21.40
N GLU A 60 -7.88 0.04 21.25
CA GLU A 60 -8.82 -0.63 22.16
C GLU A 60 -8.18 -0.86 23.55
N VAL A 61 -6.92 -1.28 23.59
CA VAL A 61 -6.14 -1.42 24.84
C VAL A 61 -5.86 -0.07 25.50
N GLY A 62 -5.56 0.97 24.71
CA GLY A 62 -5.36 2.33 25.20
C GLY A 62 -6.63 3.00 25.73
N ALA A 63 -7.79 2.73 25.11
CA ALA A 63 -9.08 3.23 25.57
C ALA A 63 -9.53 2.56 26.88
N ALA A 64 -9.23 1.26 27.06
CA ALA A 64 -9.47 0.54 28.31
C ALA A 64 -8.55 1.00 29.47
N ASN A 65 -7.39 1.59 29.15
CA ASN A 65 -6.36 1.98 30.11
C ASN A 65 -5.86 3.41 29.88
N SER A 66 -6.78 4.39 29.93
CA SER A 66 -6.53 5.81 29.63
C SER A 66 -5.51 6.52 30.54
N GLY A 67 -5.05 5.87 31.63
CA GLY A 67 -4.01 6.36 32.52
C GLY A 67 -2.64 5.70 32.37
N THR A 68 -2.49 4.75 31.43
CA THR A 68 -1.30 3.90 31.37
C THR A 68 -0.36 4.37 30.26
N SER A 69 0.85 4.78 30.64
CA SER A 69 1.92 5.16 29.71
C SER A 69 2.16 4.06 28.67
N THR A 70 2.28 4.45 27.40
CA THR A 70 2.53 3.56 26.24
C THR A 70 3.70 2.60 26.47
N ARG A 71 4.69 3.01 27.29
CA ARG A 71 5.84 2.19 27.67
C ARG A 71 5.47 0.97 28.52
N ARG A 72 4.45 1.08 29.39
CA ARG A 72 3.97 -0.04 30.23
C ARG A 72 3.19 -1.08 29.45
N ILE A 73 2.43 -0.65 28.44
CA ILE A 73 1.67 -1.56 27.58
C ILE A 73 2.65 -2.44 26.78
N ALA A 74 3.69 -1.83 26.21
CA ALA A 74 4.72 -2.55 25.46
C ALA A 74 5.50 -3.58 26.31
N THR A 75 5.71 -3.34 27.61
CA THR A 75 6.37 -4.31 28.50
C THR A 75 5.44 -5.41 29.01
N GLN A 76 4.12 -5.23 28.94
CA GLN A 76 3.15 -6.21 29.42
C GLN A 76 2.77 -7.23 28.33
N ASP A 77 2.88 -6.84 27.06
CA ASP A 77 2.53 -7.66 25.89
C ASP A 77 3.70 -8.47 25.28
N ASP A 78 4.88 -8.51 25.92
CA ASP A 78 6.08 -9.26 25.49
C ASP A 78 6.31 -9.24 23.97
N VAL A 79 6.23 -8.04 23.37
CA VAL A 79 6.40 -7.87 21.92
C VAL A 79 7.90 -7.99 21.59
N PRO A 80 8.35 -9.02 20.86
CA PRO A 80 9.76 -9.19 20.57
C PRO A 80 10.25 -8.08 19.64
N ASN A 81 11.28 -7.35 20.07
CA ASN A 81 12.08 -6.48 19.21
C ASN A 81 12.84 -7.34 18.21
N ASN A 82 12.37 -7.37 16.95
CA ASN A 82 13.11 -8.01 15.89
C ASN A 82 14.30 -7.11 15.49
N THR A 83 15.51 -7.68 15.55
CA THR A 83 16.79 -7.02 15.25
C THR A 83 16.98 -6.86 13.75
#